data_AF-A0A963JBT1-F1
#
_entry.id   AF-A0A963JBT1-F1
#
_cell.length_a   1.000
_cell.length_b   1.000
_cell.length_c   1.000
_cell.angle_alpha   90.00
_cell.angle_beta   90.00
_cell.angle_gamma   90.00
#
_symmetry.space_group_name_H-M   'P 1'
#
loop_
_entity.id
_entity.type
_entity.pdbx_description
1 polymer ?
#
loop_
_entity_poly.entity_id
_entity_poly.type
_entity_poly.pdbx_seq_one_letter_code
_entity_poly.pdbx_strand_id
1 'polypeptide(L)'
;SRIGAWASPQSEVISGRGVLVANAAKFGAQYLLNPPRPPHWGGYRLKADRWEFWQGRKSRLHDRLRYRLKDAEWVRERLAP
;
A
#
# COMPACT_ATOMS: atom_id res chain seq x y z
N SER A 1 1.72 12.90 -5.43
CA SER A 1 2.18 13.86 -6.46
C SER A 1 2.83 13.07 -7.60
N ARG A 2 2.61 13.44 -8.88
CA ARG A 2 3.09 12.68 -10.05
C ARG A 2 4.60 12.85 -10.29
N ILE A 3 5.14 14.05 -10.11
CA ILE A 3 6.58 14.33 -10.25
C ILE A 3 7.41 13.61 -9.18
N GLY A 4 6.92 13.50 -7.94
CA GLY A 4 7.63 12.78 -6.88
C GLY A 4 7.85 11.30 -7.21
N ALA A 5 6.88 10.65 -7.88
CA ALA A 5 6.99 9.26 -8.31
C ALA A 5 8.03 9.05 -9.42
N TRP A 6 8.29 10.07 -10.24
CA TRP A 6 9.40 10.08 -11.20
C TRP A 6 10.74 10.38 -10.52
N ALA A 7 10.75 11.31 -9.56
CA ALA A 7 11.97 11.84 -9.00
C ALA A 7 12.69 10.89 -8.03
N SER A 8 11.93 10.03 -7.35
CA SER A 8 12.43 9.14 -6.31
C SER A 8 12.61 7.71 -6.82
N PRO A 9 13.86 7.19 -6.90
CA PRO A 9 14.11 5.76 -7.04
C PRO A 9 13.84 5.09 -5.68
N GLN A 10 12.57 4.74 -5.44
CA GLN A 10 12.11 4.28 -4.14
C GLN A 10 12.98 3.11 -3.62
N SER A 11 13.48 3.26 -2.39
CA SER A 11 14.30 2.29 -1.67
C SER A 11 15.74 2.09 -2.18
N GLU A 12 16.21 2.89 -3.14
CA GLU A 12 17.61 2.89 -3.57
C GLU A 12 18.48 3.84 -2.74
N VAL A 13 19.77 3.48 -2.57
CA VAL A 13 20.76 4.37 -1.94
C VAL A 13 21.12 5.50 -2.91
N ILE A 14 21.00 6.75 -2.46
CA ILE A 14 21.35 7.94 -3.24
C ILE A 14 22.43 8.75 -2.51
N SER A 15 23.24 9.50 -3.27
CA SER A 15 24.34 10.31 -2.72
C SER A 15 23.88 11.47 -1.81
N GLY A 16 22.59 11.81 -1.84
CA GLY A 16 22.00 12.77 -0.92
C GLY A 16 20.75 13.43 -1.48
N ARG A 17 20.21 14.42 -0.74
CA ARG A 17 18.97 15.14 -1.07
C ARG A 17 19.00 15.81 -2.45
N GLY A 18 20.18 16.26 -2.90
CA GLY A 18 20.35 16.93 -4.19
C GLY A 18 19.85 16.11 -5.39
N VAL A 19 19.99 14.77 -5.34
CA VAL A 19 19.50 13.87 -6.39
C VAL A 19 17.99 13.99 -6.59
N LEU A 20 17.23 14.00 -5.49
CA LEU A 20 15.77 14.13 -5.53
C LEU A 20 15.33 15.49 -6.08
N VAL A 21 16.02 16.57 -5.68
CA VAL A 21 15.74 17.93 -6.17
C VAL A 21 16.03 18.05 -7.67
N ALA A 22 17.19 17.56 -8.11
CA ALA A 22 17.57 17.56 -9.52
C ALA A 22 16.61 16.74 -10.38
N ASN A 23 16.23 15.54 -9.94
CA ASN A 23 15.26 14.71 -10.66
C ASN A 23 13.88 15.37 -10.71
N ALA A 24 13.42 15.98 -9.62
CA ALA A 24 12.14 16.69 -9.59
C ALA A 24 12.13 17.87 -10.56
N ALA A 25 13.23 18.65 -10.62
CA ALA A 25 13.37 19.74 -11.60
C ALA A 25 13.40 19.21 -13.03
N LYS A 26 14.19 18.16 -13.30
CA LYS A 26 14.29 17.49 -14.62
C LYS A 26 12.92 17.03 -15.12
N PHE A 27 12.21 16.24 -14.32
CA PHE A 27 10.91 15.68 -14.72
C PHE A 27 9.79 16.73 -14.69
N GLY A 28 9.89 17.74 -13.83
CA GLY A 28 8.99 18.89 -13.83
C GLY A 28 9.09 19.69 -15.13
N ALA A 29 10.29 19.95 -15.62
CA ALA A 29 10.51 20.62 -16.91
C ALA A 29 10.12 19.72 -18.09
N GLN A 30 10.44 18.43 -18.04
CA GLN A 30 10.15 17.48 -19.11
C GLN A 30 8.65 17.29 -19.34
N TYR A 31 7.87 17.24 -18.26
CA TYR A 31 6.46 16.84 -18.33
C TYR A 31 5.45 17.93 -18.01
N LEU A 32 5.92 19.09 -17.54
CA LEU A 32 5.10 20.26 -17.22
C LEU A 32 3.91 19.88 -16.33
N LEU A 33 2.70 20.23 -16.76
CA LEU A 33 1.47 20.06 -15.99
C LEU A 33 0.88 18.65 -16.06
N ASN A 34 1.34 17.78 -16.98
CA ASN A 34 0.73 16.47 -17.21
C ASN A 34 1.72 15.28 -17.23
N PRO A 35 2.51 15.06 -16.17
CA PRO A 35 3.48 13.96 -16.08
C PRO A 35 2.88 12.57 -16.19
N PRO A 36 3.17 11.77 -17.23
CA PRO A 36 2.62 10.42 -17.36
C PRO A 36 2.96 9.58 -16.13
N ARG A 37 2.23 8.49 -15.90
CA ARG A 37 2.58 7.55 -14.83
C ARG A 37 3.94 6.91 -15.15
N PRO A 38 4.93 6.93 -14.23
CA PRO A 38 6.19 6.24 -14.45
C PRO A 38 5.97 4.73 -14.66
N PRO A 39 6.79 4.05 -15.49
CA PRO A 39 6.64 2.62 -15.76
C PRO A 39 6.81 1.76 -14.50
N HIS A 40 7.64 2.19 -13.55
CA HIS A 40 7.86 1.52 -12.26
C HIS A 40 6.79 1.84 -11.20
N TRP A 41 5.83 2.72 -11.51
CA TRP A 41 4.77 3.09 -10.56
C TRP A 41 3.45 2.41 -10.90
N GLY A 42 2.91 1.67 -9.94
CA GLY A 42 1.66 0.93 -10.10
C GLY A 42 0.93 0.75 -8.79
N GLY A 43 -0.04 -0.17 -8.80
CA GLY A 43 -0.77 -0.58 -7.62
C GLY A 43 -0.80 -2.08 -7.51
N TYR A 44 -0.98 -2.57 -6.29
CA TYR A 44 -1.23 -3.97 -6.01
C TYR A 44 -2.67 -4.13 -5.53
N ARG A 45 -3.28 -5.27 -5.87
CA ARG A 45 -4.57 -5.69 -5.29
C ARG A 45 -4.31 -6.89 -4.38
N LEU A 46 -4.49 -6.71 -3.09
CA LEU A 46 -4.53 -7.83 -2.14
C LEU A 46 -5.90 -8.50 -2.24
N LYS A 47 -5.94 -9.71 -2.82
CA LYS A 47 -7.15 -10.54 -2.84
C LYS A 47 -7.16 -11.38 -1.57
N ALA A 48 -7.94 -10.96 -0.59
CA ALA A 48 -8.05 -11.69 0.67
C ALA A 48 -8.76 -13.04 0.47
N ASP A 49 -8.17 -14.09 1.05
CA ASP A 49 -8.81 -15.38 1.32
C ASP A 49 -9.29 -15.50 2.77
N ARG A 50 -8.93 -14.51 3.62
CA ARG A 50 -9.25 -14.46 5.03
C ARG A 50 -9.36 -13.02 5.54
N TRP A 51 -10.37 -12.77 6.36
CA TRP A 51 -10.52 -11.58 7.18
C TRP A 51 -10.64 -11.97 8.64
N GLU A 52 -10.07 -11.18 9.55
CA GLU A 52 -10.30 -11.32 10.98
C GLU A 52 -10.67 -9.97 11.56
N PHE A 53 -11.80 -9.94 12.27
CA PHE A 53 -12.24 -8.79 13.04
C PHE A 53 -12.01 -9.10 14.51
N TRP A 54 -11.15 -8.31 15.13
CA TRP A 54 -10.84 -8.40 16.55
C TRP A 54 -11.45 -7.19 17.26
N GLN A 55 -12.21 -7.45 18.33
CA GLN A 55 -12.80 -6.40 19.15
C GLN A 55 -12.43 -6.62 20.62
N GLY A 56 -11.71 -5.66 21.17
CA GLY A 56 -11.24 -5.66 22.56
C GLY A 56 -12.39 -5.55 23.56
N ARG A 57 -12.21 -6.19 24.72
CA ARG A 57 -13.14 -6.23 25.86
C ARG A 57 -12.35 -6.12 27.15
N LYS A 58 -12.89 -5.41 28.15
CA LYS A 58 -12.25 -5.23 29.47
C LYS A 58 -12.04 -6.56 30.21
N SER A 59 -12.94 -7.52 30.01
CA SER A 59 -12.88 -8.86 30.61
C SER A 59 -11.76 -9.75 30.09
N ARG A 60 -10.97 -9.29 29.09
CA ARG A 60 -10.00 -10.10 28.33
C ARG A 60 -10.60 -11.19 27.45
N LEU A 61 -11.92 -11.38 27.50
CA LEU A 61 -12.66 -12.26 26.59
C LEU A 61 -13.00 -11.49 25.31
N HIS A 62 -12.00 -11.31 24.46
CA HIS A 62 -12.11 -10.60 23.19
C HIS A 62 -13.03 -11.31 22.19
N ASP A 63 -13.72 -10.52 21.39
CA ASP A 63 -14.48 -11.04 20.26
C ASP A 63 -13.53 -11.19 19.07
N ARG A 64 -13.44 -12.41 18.52
CA ARG A 64 -12.67 -12.71 17.31
C ARG A 64 -13.56 -13.39 16.29
N LEU A 65 -13.87 -12.69 15.22
CA LEU A 65 -14.66 -13.21 14.10
C LEU A 65 -13.75 -13.38 12.89
N ARG A 66 -13.55 -14.63 12.46
CA ARG A 66 -12.80 -14.99 11.26
C ARG A 66 -13.77 -15.25 10.12
N TYR A 67 -13.52 -14.64 8.97
CA TYR A 67 -14.12 -15.01 7.69
C TYR A 67 -13.06 -15.67 6.83
N ARG A 68 -13.33 -16.86 6.30
CA ARG A 68 -12.42 -17.57 5.40
C ARG A 68 -13.16 -17.93 4.11
N LEU A 69 -12.51 -17.71 2.98
CA LEU A 69 -13.02 -18.14 1.69
C LEU A 69 -12.82 -19.67 1.58
N LYS A 70 -13.90 -20.40 1.35
CA LYS A 70 -13.91 -21.85 1.12
C LYS A 70 -14.88 -22.11 -0.04
N ASP A 71 -14.41 -22.77 -1.10
CA ASP A 71 -15.25 -23.14 -2.25
C ASP A 71 -16.03 -21.94 -2.85
N ALA A 72 -15.35 -20.78 -2.94
CA ALA A 72 -15.89 -19.50 -3.37
C ALA A 72 -16.97 -18.87 -2.46
N GLU A 73 -17.24 -19.45 -1.30
CA GLU A 73 -18.14 -18.92 -0.28
C GLU A 73 -17.40 -18.45 0.97
N TRP A 74 -17.94 -17.46 1.66
CA TRP A 74 -17.37 -16.96 2.91
C TRP A 74 -17.95 -17.71 4.10
N VAL A 75 -17.10 -18.43 4.83
CA VAL A 75 -17.45 -19.09 6.09
C VAL A 75 -17.07 -18.18 7.25
N ARG A 76 -18.02 -17.92 8.15
CA ARG A 76 -17.80 -17.14 9.38
C ARG A 76 -17.64 -18.07 10.58
N GLU A 77 -16.58 -17.85 11.35
CA GLU A 77 -16.22 -18.63 12.53
C GLU A 77 -15.87 -17.70 13.70
N ARG A 78 -16.11 -18.15 14.93
CA ARG A 78 -15.63 -17.47 16.14
C ARG A 78 -14.37 -18.16 16.63
N LEU A 79 -13.35 -17.37 16.98
CA LEU A 79 -12.12 -17.87 17.60
C LEU A 79 -12.11 -17.53 19.09
N ALA A 80 -11.40 -18.35 19.87
CA ALA A 80 -11.06 -18.00 21.23
C ALA A 80 -10.15 -16.74 21.25
N PRO A 81 -10.33 -15.84 22.22
CA PRO A 81 -9.57 -14.60 22.35
C PRO A 81 -8.06 -14.80 22.44
#